data_AF-A0A5A7VKE3-F1
#
_entry.id   AF-A0A5A7VKE3-F1
#
_cell.length_a   1.000
_cell.length_b   1.000
_cell.length_c   1.000
_cell.angle_alpha   90.00
_cell.angle_beta   90.00
_cell.angle_gamma   90.00
#
_symmetry.space_group_name_H-M   'P 1'
#
loop_
_entity.id
_entity.type
_entity.pdbx_description
1 polymer ?
#
loop_
_entity_poly.entity_id
_entity_poly.type
_entity_poly.pdbx_seq_one_letter_code
_entity_poly.pdbx_strand_id
1 'polypeptide(L)'
;ALARAWDNEYGGIGYGFAPDGSICDDDKYFWVQAESLAAAALLHARTGLAVYDDWYGKLWAYAWEHFVDHRHGAWYRILTRDNRKYSDEKSPAGKCDYHTMGACHELLRLQKATTL
;
A
#
# COMPACT_ATOMS: atom_id res chain seq x y z
N ALA A 1 -3.32 -13.60 -1.46
CA ALA A 1 -2.63 -12.57 -2.27
C ALA A 1 -1.32 -12.13 -1.61
N LEU A 2 -1.34 -11.50 -0.42
CA LEU A 2 -0.13 -11.00 0.25
C LEU A 2 0.97 -12.05 0.48
N ALA A 3 0.60 -13.30 0.80
CA ALA A 3 1.56 -14.40 0.92
C ALA A 3 2.36 -14.71 -0.37
N ARG A 4 1.85 -14.31 -1.55
CA ARG A 4 2.53 -14.48 -2.85
C ARG A 4 3.24 -13.20 -3.28
N ALA A 5 2.62 -12.05 -3.05
CA ALA A 5 3.05 -10.78 -3.63
C ALA A 5 3.95 -9.94 -2.71
N TRP A 6 4.00 -10.23 -1.40
CA TRP A 6 4.87 -9.50 -0.48
C TRP A 6 6.35 -9.88 -0.69
N ASP A 7 7.19 -8.89 -0.92
CA ASP A 7 8.64 -9.05 -1.02
C ASP A 7 9.26 -9.12 0.39
N ASN A 8 9.79 -10.28 0.76
CA ASN A 8 10.43 -10.47 2.07
C ASN A 8 11.84 -9.91 2.15
N GLU A 9 12.46 -9.54 1.03
CA GLU A 9 13.82 -9.00 0.97
C GLU A 9 13.79 -7.46 1.02
N TYR A 10 12.96 -6.83 0.17
CA TYR A 10 12.89 -5.37 0.05
C TYR A 10 11.61 -4.74 0.65
N GLY A 11 10.68 -5.55 1.15
CA GLY A 11 9.37 -5.07 1.59
C GLY A 11 8.46 -4.64 0.43
N GLY A 12 7.19 -4.42 0.74
CA GLY A 12 6.19 -3.98 -0.21
C GLY A 12 5.58 -5.10 -1.05
N ILE A 13 4.45 -4.78 -1.66
CA ILE A 13 3.71 -5.69 -2.54
C ILE A 13 4.18 -5.46 -3.98
N GLY A 14 4.67 -6.51 -4.64
CA GLY A 14 4.95 -6.52 -6.08
C GLY A 14 3.66 -6.39 -6.89
N TYR A 15 3.76 -5.79 -8.08
CA TYR A 15 2.60 -5.39 -8.87
C TYR A 15 1.76 -6.56 -9.37
N GLY A 16 2.42 -7.64 -9.82
CA GLY A 16 1.73 -8.75 -10.47
C GLY A 16 2.41 -10.09 -10.27
N PHE A 17 1.60 -11.14 -10.15
CA PHE A 17 2.06 -12.53 -10.20
C PHE A 17 1.24 -13.33 -11.21
N ALA A 18 1.91 -14.26 -11.88
CA ALA A 18 1.31 -15.16 -12.85
C ALA A 18 0.42 -16.23 -12.16
N PRO A 19 -0.41 -16.99 -12.90
CA PRO A 19 -1.28 -18.02 -12.32
C PRO A 19 -0.55 -19.10 -11.52
N ASP A 20 0.72 -19.36 -11.83
CA ASP A 20 1.58 -20.28 -11.07
C ASP A 20 2.09 -19.69 -9.74
N GLY A 21 1.93 -18.38 -9.53
CA GLY A 21 2.36 -17.64 -8.35
C GLY A 21 3.72 -16.95 -8.47
N SER A 22 4.43 -17.09 -9.58
CA SER A 22 5.68 -16.36 -9.82
C SER A 22 5.40 -14.87 -9.98
N ILE A 23 6.24 -14.01 -9.40
CA ILE A 23 6.16 -12.56 -9.63
C ILE A 23 6.52 -12.30 -11.09
N CYS A 24 5.60 -11.70 -11.84
CA CYS A 24 5.82 -11.32 -13.24
C CYS A 24 6.06 -9.82 -13.42
N ASP A 25 5.73 -9.02 -12.40
CA ASP A 25 6.07 -7.61 -12.29
C ASP A 25 6.33 -7.29 -10.81
N ASP A 26 7.59 -6.98 -10.49
CA ASP A 26 8.09 -6.74 -9.14
C ASP A 26 8.17 -5.26 -8.76
N ASP A 27 7.71 -4.36 -9.63
CA ASP A 27 7.59 -2.95 -9.31
C ASP A 27 6.59 -2.76 -8.17
N LYS A 28 6.82 -1.70 -7.39
CA LYS A 28 6.03 -1.36 -6.22
C LYS A 28 5.18 -0.14 -6.59
N TYR A 29 3.86 -0.30 -6.56
CA TYR A 29 2.92 0.77 -6.92
C TYR A 29 2.21 1.34 -5.71
N PHE A 30 2.07 2.68 -5.69
CA PHE A 30 1.48 3.42 -4.56
C PHE A 30 0.07 2.96 -4.22
N TRP A 31 -0.77 2.79 -5.24
CA TRP A 31 -2.17 2.43 -5.08
C TRP A 31 -2.32 1.00 -4.55
N VAL A 32 -1.44 0.07 -4.94
CA VAL A 32 -1.47 -1.31 -4.43
C VAL A 32 -1.26 -1.32 -2.92
N GLN A 33 -0.33 -0.51 -2.41
CA GLN A 33 -0.07 -0.43 -0.97
C GLN A 33 -1.24 0.25 -0.24
N ALA A 34 -1.75 1.37 -0.79
CA ALA A 34 -2.84 2.14 -0.20
C ALA A 34 -4.17 1.37 -0.10
N GLU A 35 -4.55 0.66 -1.16
CA GLU A 35 -5.77 -0.15 -1.16
C GLU A 35 -5.62 -1.36 -0.23
N SER A 36 -4.43 -1.98 -0.19
CA SER A 36 -4.16 -3.13 0.66
C SER A 36 -4.18 -2.77 2.15
N LEU A 37 -3.67 -1.59 2.53
CA LEU A 37 -3.72 -1.16 3.93
C LEU A 37 -5.15 -0.82 4.37
N ALA A 38 -5.97 -0.24 3.48
CA ALA A 38 -7.38 0.02 3.78
C ALA A 38 -8.14 -1.32 3.94
N ALA A 39 -7.90 -2.26 3.03
CA ALA A 39 -8.48 -3.61 3.11
C ALA A 39 -8.07 -4.33 4.39
N ALA A 40 -6.79 -4.25 4.80
CA ALA A 40 -6.31 -4.84 6.04
C ALA A 40 -7.04 -4.29 7.26
N ALA A 41 -7.17 -2.96 7.38
CA ALA A 41 -7.92 -2.34 8.48
C ALA A 41 -9.40 -2.76 8.50
N LEU A 42 -10.06 -2.76 7.34
CA LEU A 42 -11.46 -3.16 7.22
C LEU A 42 -11.66 -4.64 7.57
N LEU A 43 -10.75 -5.52 7.15
CA LEU A 43 -10.76 -6.94 7.50
C LEU A 43 -10.54 -7.14 8.99
N HIS A 44 -9.62 -6.40 9.61
CA HIS A 44 -9.42 -6.44 11.05
C HIS A 44 -10.71 -6.04 11.78
N ALA A 45 -11.31 -4.90 11.44
CA ALA A 45 -12.55 -4.44 12.08
C ALA A 45 -13.72 -5.41 11.88
N ARG A 46 -13.80 -6.07 10.72
CA ARG A 46 -14.89 -7.03 10.42
C ARG A 46 -14.74 -8.37 11.12
N THR A 47 -13.51 -8.83 11.33
CA THR A 47 -13.21 -10.21 11.74
C THR A 47 -12.62 -10.33 13.15
N GLY A 48 -12.02 -9.26 13.67
CA GLY A 48 -11.27 -9.26 14.93
C GLY A 48 -9.93 -10.01 14.88
N LEU A 49 -9.50 -10.51 13.72
CA LEU A 49 -8.26 -11.28 13.61
C LEU A 49 -7.04 -10.34 13.62
N ALA A 50 -6.13 -10.55 14.58
CA ALA A 50 -4.94 -9.72 14.79
C ALA A 50 -3.99 -9.65 13.58
N VAL A 51 -3.93 -10.73 12.79
CA VAL A 51 -3.09 -10.79 11.58
C VAL A 51 -3.37 -9.64 10.60
N TYR A 52 -4.61 -9.15 10.54
CA TYR A 52 -4.96 -8.04 9.66
C TYR A 52 -4.48 -6.68 10.21
N ASP A 53 -4.43 -6.51 11.52
CA ASP A 53 -3.83 -5.32 12.15
C ASP A 53 -2.30 -5.32 11.97
N ASP A 54 -1.66 -6.49 12.10
CA ASP A 54 -0.24 -6.65 11.80
C ASP A 54 0.06 -6.25 10.35
N TRP A 55 -0.78 -6.67 9.40
CA TRP A 55 -0.65 -6.29 7.99
C TRP A 55 -0.89 -4.79 7.77
N TYR A 56 -1.87 -4.21 8.43
CA TYR A 56 -2.12 -2.76 8.38
C TYR A 56 -0.88 -1.98 8.82
N GLY A 57 -0.31 -2.31 9.98
CA GLY A 57 0.91 -1.68 10.49
C GLY A 57 2.11 -1.87 9.55
N LYS A 58 2.30 -3.10 9.05
CA LYS A 58 3.40 -3.43 8.13
C LYS A 58 3.30 -2.68 6.80
N LEU A 59 2.11 -2.55 6.23
CA LEU A 59 1.88 -1.81 4.98
C LEU A 59 2.08 -0.31 5.17
N TRP A 60 1.59 0.26 6.27
CA TRP A 60 1.82 1.66 6.59
C TRP A 60 3.29 1.98 6.80
N ALA A 61 4.02 1.14 7.56
CA ALA A 61 5.45 1.33 7.78
C ALA A 61 6.23 1.38 6.47
N TYR A 62 5.99 0.40 5.58
CA TYR A 62 6.62 0.35 4.26
C TYR A 62 6.28 1.57 3.40
N ALA A 63 5.00 1.95 3.34
CA ALA A 63 4.58 3.10 2.55
C ALA A 63 5.14 4.42 3.10
N TRP A 64 5.16 4.57 4.42
CA TRP A 64 5.71 5.74 5.09
C TRP A 64 7.20 5.91 4.79
N GLU A 65 7.96 4.81 4.80
CA GLU A 65 9.40 4.84 4.53
C GLU A 65 9.72 5.15 3.06
N HIS A 66 9.01 4.52 2.12
CA HIS A 66 9.45 4.51 0.71
C HIS A 66 8.57 5.33 -0.25
N PHE A 67 7.26 5.43 0.01
CA PHE A 67 6.33 6.11 -0.91
C PHE A 67 6.06 7.56 -0.55
N VAL A 68 5.89 7.86 0.74
CA VAL A 68 5.58 9.21 1.20
C VAL A 68 6.77 10.13 0.95
N ASP A 69 6.56 11.17 0.14
CA ASP A 69 7.55 12.22 -0.03
C ASP A 69 7.47 13.19 1.16
N HIS A 70 8.33 12.99 2.16
CA HIS A 70 8.36 13.82 3.37
C HIS A 70 8.80 15.27 3.13
N ARG A 71 9.38 15.58 1.96
CA ARG A 71 9.83 16.94 1.63
C ARG A 71 8.72 17.76 0.97
N HIS A 72 7.96 17.13 0.08
CA HIS A 72 6.98 17.82 -0.77
C HIS A 72 5.54 17.34 -0.58
N GLY A 73 5.31 16.33 0.25
CA GLY A 73 4.01 15.67 0.41
C GLY A 73 3.64 14.77 -0.78
N ALA A 74 2.49 14.11 -0.63
CA ALA A 74 1.97 13.08 -1.54
C ALA A 74 2.86 11.83 -1.64
N TRP A 75 2.46 10.86 -2.46
CA TRP A 75 3.20 9.60 -2.62
C TRP A 75 3.87 9.55 -4.00
N TYR A 76 5.02 8.90 -4.13
CA TYR A 76 5.60 8.55 -5.44
C TYR A 76 4.71 7.55 -6.18
N ARG A 77 4.69 7.57 -7.51
CA ARG A 77 3.81 6.67 -8.30
C ARG A 77 4.26 5.20 -8.22
N ILE A 78 5.54 4.97 -8.45
CA ILE A 78 6.12 3.65 -8.67
C ILE A 78 7.56 3.65 -8.18
N LEU A 79 7.98 2.52 -7.60
CA LEU A 79 9.36 2.24 -7.26
C LEU A 79 9.78 0.92 -7.91
N THR A 80 11.07 0.76 -8.17
CA THR A 80 11.67 -0.53 -8.49
C THR A 80 11.49 -1.52 -7.33
N ARG A 81 11.75 -2.81 -7.57
CA ARG A 81 11.73 -3.84 -6.52
C ARG A 81 12.55 -3.44 -5.28
N ASP A 82 13.73 -2.85 -5.49
CA ASP A 82 14.65 -2.38 -4.44
C ASP A 82 14.35 -0.94 -3.95
N ASN A 83 13.12 -0.48 -4.12
CA ASN A 83 12.57 0.78 -3.59
C ASN A 83 13.23 2.07 -4.13
N ARG A 84 13.83 2.03 -5.32
CA ARG A 84 14.36 3.23 -5.98
C ARG A 84 13.30 3.87 -6.88
N LYS A 85 13.35 5.19 -6.97
CA LYS A 85 12.52 5.96 -7.91
C LYS A 85 13.05 5.81 -9.33
N TYR A 86 12.16 5.61 -10.29
CA TYR A 86 12.51 5.64 -11.72
C TYR A 86 12.80 7.07 -12.22
N SER A 87 12.04 8.05 -11.74
CA SER A 87 12.17 9.45 -12.11
C SER A 87 11.50 10.35 -11.06
N ASP A 88 11.58 11.66 -11.24
CA ASP A 88 10.87 12.65 -10.42
C ASP A 88 9.43 12.94 -10.88
N GLU A 89 8.93 12.20 -11.89
CA GLU A 89 7.55 12.31 -12.35
C GLU A 89 6.57 11.68 -11.34
N LYS A 90 6.27 12.43 -10.27
CA LYS A 90 5.45 11.95 -9.14
C LYS A 90 4.01 11.62 -9.54
N SER A 91 3.40 12.39 -10.44
CA SER A 91 1.98 12.33 -10.78
C SER A 91 1.73 12.63 -12.27
N PRO A 92 1.98 11.68 -13.18
CA PRO A 92 1.48 11.76 -14.55
C PRO A 92 -0.04 11.68 -14.59
N ALA A 93 -0.62 11.93 -15.77
CA ALA A 93 -2.06 11.81 -15.99
C ALA A 93 -2.60 10.46 -15.45
N GLY A 94 -3.66 10.53 -14.65
CA GLY A 94 -4.27 9.37 -13.97
C GLY A 94 -3.92 9.27 -12.47
N LYS A 95 -2.82 9.88 -11.99
CA LYS A 95 -2.50 9.92 -10.56
C LYS A 95 -2.76 11.31 -9.97
N CYS A 96 -3.76 11.40 -9.11
CA CYS A 96 -4.08 12.58 -8.29
C CYS A 96 -4.14 12.25 -6.79
N ASP A 97 -3.42 11.20 -6.36
CA ASP A 97 -3.41 10.70 -4.98
C ASP A 97 -4.80 10.35 -4.43
N TYR A 98 -5.77 10.09 -5.32
CA TYR A 98 -7.13 9.71 -4.92
C TYR A 98 -7.16 8.37 -4.20
N HIS A 99 -6.32 7.41 -4.59
CA HIS A 99 -6.21 6.11 -3.90
C HIS A 99 -5.71 6.27 -2.48
N THR A 100 -4.65 7.05 -2.27
CA THR A 100 -4.02 7.25 -0.96
C THR A 100 -4.90 8.08 -0.03
N MET A 101 -5.45 9.19 -0.51
CA MET A 101 -6.39 10.00 0.28
C MET A 101 -7.72 9.26 0.49
N GLY A 102 -8.20 8.53 -0.51
CA GLY A 102 -9.39 7.68 -0.42
C GLY A 102 -9.25 6.60 0.64
N ALA A 103 -8.13 5.88 0.65
CA ALA A 103 -7.79 4.92 1.70
C ALA A 103 -7.81 5.57 3.09
N CYS A 104 -7.16 6.74 3.26
CA CYS A 104 -7.20 7.48 4.51
C CYS A 104 -8.63 7.90 4.92
N HIS A 105 -9.45 8.36 3.98
CA HIS A 105 -10.84 8.70 4.26
C HIS A 105 -11.67 7.49 4.69
N GLU A 106 -11.42 6.31 4.13
CA GLU A 106 -12.06 5.07 4.55
C GLU A 106 -11.67 4.70 5.97
N LEU A 107 -10.38 4.81 6.33
CA LEU A 107 -9.90 4.60 7.70
C LEU A 107 -10.53 5.59 8.69
N LEU A 108 -10.65 6.87 8.32
CA LEU A 108 -11.31 7.88 9.15
C LEU A 108 -12.80 7.59 9.37
N ARG A 109 -13.50 7.02 8.37
CA ARG A 109 -14.89 6.57 8.52
C ARG A 109 -14.97 5.37 9.46
N LEU A 110 -14.05 4.42 9.32
CA LEU A 110 -13.98 3.24 10.18
C LEU A 110 -13.77 3.61 11.65
N GLN A 111 -12.80 4.50 11.95
CA GLN A 111 -12.55 4.97 13.32
C GLN A 111 -13.79 5.63 13.97
N LYS A 112 -14.53 6.43 13.19
CA LYS A 112 -15.78 7.05 13.67
C LYS A 112 -16.85 6.00 14.02
N ALA A 113 -16.94 4.92 13.25
CA ALA A 113 -17.91 3.85 13.50
C ALA A 113 -17.55 2.99 14.73
N THR A 114 -16.27 2.86 15.07
CA THR A 114 -15.81 2.06 16.23
C THR A 114 -15.79 2.85 17.55
N THR A 115 -15.82 4.19 17.49
CA THR A 115 -15.81 5.06 18.68
C THR A 115 -17.21 5.33 19.24
N LEU A 116 -18.27 4.92 18.53
CA LEU A 116 -19.68 4.97 18.97
C LEU A 116 -20.09 3.63 19.58
#